data_AF-A0A5Q0C5Y5-F1
#
_entry.id   AF-A0A5Q0C5Y5-F1
#
_cell.length_a   1.000
_cell.length_b   1.000
_cell.length_c   1.000
_cell.angle_alpha   90.00
_cell.angle_beta   90.00
_cell.angle_gamma   90.00
#
_symmetry.space_group_name_H-M   'P 1'
#
loop_
_entity.id
_entity.type
_entity.pdbx_description
1 polymer ?
#
loop_
_entity_poly.entity_id
_entity_poly.type
_entity_poly.pdbx_seq_one_letter_code
_entity_poly.pdbx_strand_id
1 'polypeptide(L)'
;MKASEYRAAIAVVGLTAAAVEKLFGVDQLTSRRWASGELEVPRAVSLCLLLMASHNTSVVQAQILADGADDSLVGYLAAGHAA
;
A
#
# COMPACT_ATOMS: atom_id res chain seq x y z
N MET A 1 0.60 -6.96 12.06
CA MET A 1 -0.17 -5.79 12.51
C MET A 1 -1.58 -6.24 12.85
N LYS A 2 -2.14 -5.78 13.97
CA LYS A 2 -3.52 -6.10 14.40
C LYS A 2 -4.54 -5.20 13.68
N ALA A 3 -5.80 -5.60 13.71
CA ALA A 3 -6.90 -4.85 13.10
C ALA A 3 -7.01 -3.39 13.61
N SER A 4 -6.82 -3.17 14.91
CA SER A 4 -6.82 -1.82 15.51
C SER A 4 -5.66 -0.95 14.99
N GLU A 5 -4.47 -1.52 14.87
CA GLU A 5 -3.27 -0.85 14.35
C GLU A 5 -3.45 -0.52 12.87
N TYR A 6 -4.06 -1.42 12.09
CA TYR A 6 -4.39 -1.16 10.68
C TYR A 6 -5.34 0.02 10.52
N ARG A 7 -6.44 0.06 11.29
CA ARG A 7 -7.37 1.20 11.27
C ARG A 7 -6.70 2.51 11.67
N ALA A 8 -5.83 2.47 12.69
CA ALA A 8 -5.09 3.64 13.13
C ALA A 8 -4.11 4.12 12.05
N ALA A 9 -3.35 3.21 11.43
CA ALA A 9 -2.40 3.55 10.38
C ALA A 9 -3.09 4.16 9.16
N ILE A 10 -4.23 3.60 8.72
CA ILE A 10 -5.04 4.18 7.65
C ILE A 10 -5.50 5.60 7.97
N ALA A 11 -5.98 5.82 9.20
CA ALA A 11 -6.44 7.14 9.62
C ALA A 11 -5.29 8.16 9.67
N VAL A 12 -4.13 7.77 10.21
CA VAL A 12 -2.93 8.63 10.30
C VAL A 12 -2.40 9.01 8.92
N VAL A 13 -2.35 8.04 8.01
CA VAL A 13 -1.86 8.25 6.63
C VAL A 13 -2.91 8.98 5.77
N GLY A 14 -4.17 9.03 6.20
CA GLY A 14 -5.27 9.65 5.47
C GLY A 14 -5.74 8.80 4.28
N LEU A 15 -5.62 7.48 4.37
CA LEU A 15 -6.06 6.55 3.33
C LEU A 15 -7.58 6.38 3.34
N THR A 16 -8.20 6.53 2.18
CA THR A 16 -9.60 6.14 1.95
C THR A 16 -9.68 4.67 1.53
N ALA A 17 -10.86 4.05 1.62
CA ALA A 17 -11.06 2.68 1.15
C ALA A 17 -10.67 2.50 -0.34
N ALA A 18 -11.01 3.46 -1.19
CA ALA A 18 -10.63 3.46 -2.60
C ALA A 18 -9.11 3.61 -2.81
N ALA A 19 -8.43 4.42 -1.99
CA ALA A 19 -6.99 4.56 -2.07
C ALA A 19 -6.26 3.29 -1.62
N VAL A 20 -6.77 2.58 -0.60
CA VAL A 20 -6.25 1.27 -0.20
C VAL A 20 -6.38 0.26 -1.34
N GLU A 21 -7.54 0.24 -2.00
CA GLU A 21 -7.78 -0.65 -3.13
C GLU A 21 -6.80 -0.38 -4.28
N LYS A 22 -6.60 0.89 -4.65
CA LYS A 22 -5.66 1.27 -5.71
C LYS A 22 -4.20 0.98 -5.34
N LEU A 23 -3.77 1.32 -4.12
CA LEU A 23 -2.36 1.23 -3.71
C LEU A 23 -1.92 -0.21 -3.45
N PHE A 24 -2.81 -1.06 -2.93
CA PHE A 24 -2.47 -2.44 -2.57
C PHE A 24 -3.07 -3.48 -3.52
N GLY A 25 -3.87 -3.06 -4.52
CA GLY A 25 -4.50 -3.96 -5.48
C GLY A 25 -5.50 -4.92 -4.83
N VAL A 26 -6.16 -4.51 -3.75
CA VAL A 26 -7.10 -5.37 -2.98
C VAL A 26 -8.50 -4.81 -2.99
N ASP A 27 -9.50 -5.69 -3.07
CA ASP A 27 -10.88 -5.24 -3.01
C ASP A 27 -11.26 -4.69 -1.61
N GLN A 28 -12.33 -3.88 -1.56
CA GLN A 28 -12.79 -3.24 -0.33
C GLN A 28 -13.30 -4.23 0.73
N LEU A 29 -13.81 -5.40 0.32
CA LEU A 29 -14.25 -6.44 1.26
C LEU A 29 -13.03 -7.04 1.99
N THR A 30 -11.95 -7.32 1.27
CA THR A 30 -10.68 -7.81 1.83
C THR A 30 -10.08 -6.77 2.78
N SER A 31 -10.02 -5.50 2.36
CA SER A 31 -9.58 -4.40 3.25
C SER A 31 -10.45 -4.29 4.51
N ARG A 32 -11.78 -4.47 4.38
CA ARG A 32 -12.69 -4.44 5.52
C ARG A 32 -12.45 -5.61 6.48
N ARG A 33 -12.15 -6.80 5.97
CA ARG A 33 -11.81 -7.98 6.78
C ARG A 33 -10.51 -7.82 7.57
N TRP A 34 -9.54 -7.08 7.03
CA TRP A 34 -8.35 -6.66 7.78
C TRP A 34 -8.71 -5.69 8.91
N ALA A 35 -9.60 -4.72 8.64
CA ALA A 35 -10.06 -3.77 9.64
C ALA A 35 -10.94 -4.39 10.74
N SER A 36 -11.69 -5.47 10.45
CA SER A 36 -12.46 -6.21 11.46
C SER A 36 -11.61 -7.24 12.22
N GLY A 37 -10.48 -7.67 11.63
CA GLY A 37 -9.65 -8.75 12.18
C GLY A 37 -10.13 -10.15 11.79
N GLU A 38 -11.12 -10.25 10.88
CA GLU A 38 -11.51 -11.52 10.26
C GLU A 38 -10.37 -12.12 9.41
N LEU A 39 -9.53 -11.26 8.83
CA LEU A 39 -8.32 -11.65 8.13
C LEU A 39 -7.11 -10.97 8.74
N GLU A 40 -5.99 -11.69 8.79
CA GLU A 40 -4.70 -11.10 9.12
C GLU A 40 -4.27 -10.11 8.04
N VAL A 41 -3.65 -9.01 8.47
CA VAL A 41 -3.09 -8.03 7.54
C VAL A 41 -1.76 -8.55 7.00
N PRO A 42 -1.58 -8.67 5.67
CA PRO A 42 -0.33 -9.12 5.09
C PRO A 42 0.86 -8.28 5.57
N ARG A 43 2.01 -8.93 5.71
CA ARG A 43 3.23 -8.26 6.19
C ARG A 43 3.65 -7.10 5.28
N ALA A 44 3.51 -7.26 3.96
CA ALA A 44 3.83 -6.21 2.99
C ALA A 44 2.99 -4.94 3.23
N VAL A 45 1.67 -5.10 3.35
CA VAL A 45 0.73 -4.00 3.65
C VAL A 45 1.08 -3.33 4.97
N SER A 46 1.40 -4.13 5.99
CA SER A 46 1.83 -3.64 7.31
C SER A 46 3.08 -2.77 7.21
N LEU A 47 4.10 -3.24 6.50
CA LEU A 47 5.36 -2.51 6.32
C LEU A 47 5.16 -1.21 5.55
N CYS A 48 4.40 -1.24 4.45
CA CYS A 48 4.09 -0.05 3.68
C CYS A 48 3.40 1.03 4.51
N LEU A 49 2.37 0.66 5.28
CA LEU A 49 1.64 1.61 6.13
C LEU A 49 2.53 2.21 7.23
N LEU A 50 3.39 1.40 7.85
CA LEU A 50 4.35 1.88 8.85
C LEU A 50 5.38 2.84 8.25
N LEU A 51 5.91 2.52 7.07
CA LEU A 51 6.86 3.39 6.37
C LEU A 51 6.21 4.72 5.98
N MET A 52 5.01 4.67 5.39
CA MET A 52 4.25 5.89 5.05
C MET A 52 4.02 6.77 6.27
N ALA A 53 3.58 6.17 7.40
CA ALA A 53 3.37 6.90 8.64
C ALA A 53 4.68 7.50 9.20
N SER A 54 5.79 6.74 9.18
CA SER A 54 7.08 7.18 9.70
C SER A 54 7.73 8.31 8.89
N HIS A 55 7.50 8.34 7.58
CA HIS A 55 8.05 9.34 6.67
C HIS A 55 7.05 10.44 6.32
N ASN A 56 5.89 10.47 6.99
CA ASN A 56 4.80 11.42 6.73
C ASN A 56 4.42 11.49 5.23
N THR A 57 4.50 10.33 4.55
CA THR A 57 4.24 10.20 3.12
C THR A 57 2.75 10.21 2.89
N SER A 58 2.27 11.21 2.14
CA SER A 58 0.87 11.30 1.76
C SER A 58 0.48 10.20 0.77
N VAL A 59 -0.82 9.90 0.71
CA VAL A 59 -1.41 8.97 -0.26
C VAL A 59 -1.03 9.33 -1.70
N VAL A 60 -1.05 10.63 -2.04
CA VAL A 60 -0.69 11.11 -3.39
C VAL A 60 0.77 10.79 -3.70
N GLN A 61 1.69 11.03 -2.77
CA GLN A 61 3.11 10.71 -2.95
C GLN A 61 3.34 9.22 -3.10
N ALA A 62 2.67 8.40 -2.29
CA ALA A 62 2.77 6.94 -2.40
C ALA A 62 2.21 6.43 -3.73
N GLN A 63 1.12 7.03 -4.23
CA GLN A 63 0.58 6.66 -5.54
C GLN A 63 1.54 7.04 -6.67
N ILE A 64 2.14 8.23 -6.63
CA ILE A 64 3.16 8.63 -7.62
C ILE A 64 4.36 7.68 -7.60
N LEU A 65 4.81 7.27 -6.41
CA LEU A 65 5.90 6.30 -6.25
C LEU A 65 5.53 4.92 -6.79
N ALA A 66 4.31 4.45 -6.54
CA ALA A 66 3.84 3.17 -7.05
C ALA A 66 3.71 3.20 -8.59
N ASP A 67 3.04 4.21 -9.14
CA ASP A 67 2.83 4.37 -10.57
C ASP A 67 4.18 4.57 -11.31
N GLY A 68 5.12 5.31 -10.71
CA GLY A 68 6.47 5.52 -11.26
C GLY A 68 7.42 4.32 -11.07
N ALA A 69 7.20 3.48 -10.06
CA ALA A 69 7.96 2.24 -9.88
C ALA A 69 7.66 1.26 -11.02
N ASP A 70 6.41 1.17 -11.46
CA ASP A 70 6.01 0.32 -12.58
C ASP A 70 6.75 0.71 -13.88
N ASP A 71 6.81 2.01 -14.19
CA ASP A 71 7.56 2.51 -15.36
C ASP A 71 9.07 2.23 -15.24
N SER A 72 9.63 2.37 -14.03
CA SER A 72 11.05 2.10 -13.81
C SER A 72 11.40 0.60 -13.96
N LEU A 73 10.54 -0.29 -13.45
CA LEU A 73 10.69 -1.74 -13.57
C LEU A 73 10.56 -2.22 -15.01
N VAL A 74 9.63 -1.65 -15.78
CA VAL A 74 9.52 -1.90 -17.22
C VAL A 74 10.81 -1.47 -17.93
N GLY A 75 11.37 -0.31 -17.57
CA GLY A 75 12.66 0.16 -18.09
C GLY A 75 13.82 -0.79 -17.77
N TYR A 76 13.91 -1.29 -16.53
CA TYR A 76 14.95 -2.25 -16.13
C TYR A 76 14.79 -3.62 -16.81
N LEU A 77 13.56 -4.13 -16.94
CA LEU A 77 13.28 -5.39 -17.62
C LEU A 77 13.55 -5.30 -19.13
N ALA A 78 13.23 -4.17 -19.77
CA ALA A 78 13.56 -3.92 -21.17
C ALA A 78 15.08 -3.81 -21.39
N ALA A 79 15.80 -3.16 -20.49
CA ALA A 79 17.26 -3.06 -20.54
C ALA A 79 17.97 -4.41 -20.29
N GLY A 80 17.35 -5.31 -19.53
CA GLY A 80 17.90 -6.63 -19.21
C GLY A 80 17.84 -7.68 -20.34
N HIS A 81 17.10 -7.43 -21.44
CA HIS A 81 17.00 -8.34 -22.58
C HIS A 81 17.96 -8.00 -23.75
N ALA A 82 18.83 -7.01 -23.57
CA ALA A 82 19.79 -6.56 -24.58
C ALA A 82 21.24 -6.99 -24.31
N ALA A 83 21.47 -7.90 -23.34
CA ALA A 83 22.79 -8.42 -22.98
C ALA A 83 22.94 -9.91 -23.34
#